data_AF-A0A1F5XV59-F1
#
_entry.id   AF-A0A1F5XV59-F1
#
_cell.length_a   1.000
_cell.length_b   1.000
_cell.length_c   1.000
_cell.angle_alpha   90.00
_cell.angle_beta   90.00
_cell.angle_gamma   90.00
#
_symmetry.space_group_name_H-M   'P 1'
#
loop_
_entity.id
_entity.type
_entity.pdbx_description
1 polymer ?
#
loop_
_entity_poly.entity_id
_entity_poly.type
_entity_poly.pdbx_seq_one_letter_code
_entity_poly.pdbx_strand_id
1 'polypeptide(L)'
;MRIRRWIFVGIIILAAGYFFYEARGVIFNPKLEIFEPKDGAVLMSAGIHIAGKTDSNLAVWVAGKTFQSDEKGIFEGDLILIPGYNLIGVSVKDRFGGETRKVLKVIVK
;
A
#
# COMPACT_ATOMS: atom_id res chain seq x y z
N MET A 1 9.61 -23.59 -45.86
CA MET A 1 10.37 -22.97 -44.74
C MET A 1 9.79 -21.66 -44.21
N ARG A 2 9.09 -20.82 -45.00
CA ARG A 2 8.53 -19.53 -44.52
C ARG A 2 7.44 -19.68 -43.45
N ILE A 3 6.53 -20.65 -43.58
CA ILE A 3 5.37 -20.81 -42.67
C ILE A 3 5.76 -21.14 -41.22
N ARG A 4 6.81 -21.95 -41.00
CA ARG A 4 7.32 -22.30 -39.65
C ARG A 4 7.83 -21.07 -38.89
N ARG A 5 8.34 -20.07 -39.62
CA ARG A 5 8.88 -18.83 -39.05
C ARG A 5 7.75 -17.91 -38.55
N TRP A 6 6.63 -17.86 -39.28
CA TRP A 6 5.44 -17.12 -38.86
C TRP A 6 4.72 -17.76 -37.67
N ILE A 7 4.67 -19.10 -37.60
CA ILE A 7 4.14 -19.82 -36.43
C ILE A 7 4.97 -19.50 -35.18
N PHE A 8 6.30 -19.52 -35.31
CA PHE A 8 7.19 -19.16 -34.20
C PHE A 8 7.00 -17.72 -33.72
N VAL A 9 6.88 -16.77 -34.65
CA VAL A 9 6.60 -15.36 -34.32
C VAL A 9 5.24 -15.21 -33.63
N GLY A 10 4.21 -15.93 -34.09
CA GLY A 10 2.88 -15.94 -33.46
C GLY A 10 2.91 -16.45 -32.02
N ILE A 11 3.67 -17.52 -31.75
CA ILE A 11 3.85 -18.06 -30.39
C ILE A 11 4.60 -17.06 -29.49
N ILE A 12 5.64 -16.40 -30.01
CA ILE A 12 6.38 -15.37 -29.26
C ILE A 12 5.47 -14.19 -28.91
N ILE A 13 4.62 -13.74 -29.84
CA ILE A 13 3.67 -12.65 -29.59
C ILE A 13 2.62 -13.05 -28.55
N LEU A 14 2.08 -14.28 -28.63
CA LEU A 14 1.14 -14.80 -27.65
C LEU A 14 1.77 -14.93 -26.25
N ALA A 15 3.00 -15.44 -26.18
CA ALA A 15 3.75 -15.52 -24.93
C ALA A 15 4.02 -14.12 -24.36
N ALA A 16 4.50 -13.18 -25.18
CA ALA A 16 4.73 -11.80 -24.75
C ALA A 16 3.45 -11.10 -24.29
N GLY A 17 2.33 -11.32 -24.98
CA GLY A 17 1.02 -10.80 -24.58
C GLY A 17 0.52 -11.37 -23.26
N TYR A 18 0.74 -12.67 -23.03
CA TYR A 18 0.44 -13.34 -21.77
C TYR A 18 1.30 -12.79 -20.62
N PHE A 19 2.62 -12.68 -20.81
CA PHE A 19 3.53 -12.07 -19.83
C PHE A 19 3.14 -10.63 -19.51
N PHE A 20 2.74 -9.84 -20.51
CA PHE A 20 2.29 -8.47 -20.30
C PHE A 20 0.95 -8.39 -19.56
N TYR A 21 0.06 -9.36 -19.75
CA TYR A 21 -1.19 -9.48 -19.00
C TYR A 21 -0.93 -9.82 -17.53
N GLU A 22 -0.06 -10.80 -17.26
CA GLU A 22 0.29 -11.24 -15.91
C GLU A 22 1.07 -10.15 -15.14
N ALA A 23 1.93 -9.39 -15.82
CA ALA A 23 2.63 -8.25 -15.24
C ALA A 23 1.70 -7.12 -14.77
N ARG A 24 0.44 -7.05 -15.21
CA ARG A 24 -0.49 -5.99 -14.75
C ARG A 24 -0.78 -6.07 -13.24
N GLY A 25 -0.84 -7.28 -12.67
CA GLY A 25 -1.06 -7.46 -11.23
C GLY A 25 0.08 -6.92 -10.36
N VAL A 26 1.27 -6.74 -10.93
CA VAL A 26 2.45 -6.16 -10.27
C VAL A 26 2.47 -4.63 -10.37
N ILE A 27 1.80 -4.06 -11.38
CA ILE A 27 1.89 -2.63 -11.70
C ILE A 27 0.90 -1.79 -10.86
N PHE A 28 -0.20 -2.39 -10.40
CA PHE A 28 -1.18 -1.66 -9.59
C PHE A 28 -0.81 -1.72 -8.11
N ASN A 29 -0.30 -0.60 -7.60
CA ASN A 29 -0.03 -0.45 -6.17
C ASN A 29 -1.34 -0.45 -5.37
N PRO A 30 -1.32 -1.02 -4.15
CA PRO A 30 -2.49 -1.03 -3.28
C PRO A 30 -2.94 0.40 -2.94
N LYS A 31 -4.25 0.62 -2.87
CA LYS A 31 -4.77 1.94 -2.48
C LYS A 31 -4.46 2.18 -1.00
N LEU A 32 -4.10 3.42 -0.66
CA LEU A 32 -3.88 3.82 0.73
C LEU A 32 -4.40 5.23 0.94
N GLU A 33 -5.39 5.35 1.83
CA GLU A 33 -5.98 6.60 2.26
C GLU A 33 -5.96 6.66 3.79
N ILE A 34 -5.65 7.82 4.34
CA ILE A 34 -5.54 8.00 5.79
C ILE A 34 -6.56 9.06 6.17
N PHE A 35 -7.45 8.72 7.10
CA PHE A 35 -8.50 9.60 7.58
C PHE A 35 -8.03 10.38 8.81
N GLU A 36 -7.40 9.68 9.75
CA GLU A 36 -6.86 10.26 10.98
C GLU A 36 -5.51 9.62 11.34
N PRO A 37 -4.55 10.39 11.88
CA PRO A 37 -4.54 11.85 11.98
C PRO A 37 -4.30 12.52 10.61
N LYS A 38 -4.75 13.77 10.46
CA LYS A 38 -4.46 14.58 9.27
C LYS A 38 -2.98 14.98 9.22
N ASP A 39 -2.44 15.12 8.02
CA ASP A 39 -1.07 15.62 7.84
C ASP A 39 -0.95 17.05 8.40
N GLY A 40 0.06 17.30 9.22
CA GLY A 40 0.28 18.54 9.96
C GLY A 40 -0.55 18.70 11.24
N ALA A 41 -1.27 17.67 11.69
CA ALA A 41 -2.09 17.77 12.90
C ALA A 41 -1.26 18.00 14.17
N VAL A 42 -1.80 18.83 15.07
CA VAL A 42 -1.27 19.07 16.41
C VAL A 42 -2.11 18.27 17.41
N LEU A 43 -1.49 17.32 18.08
CA LEU A 43 -2.11 16.37 18.98
C LEU A 43 -1.77 16.75 20.43
N MET A 44 -2.78 16.72 21.30
CA MET A 44 -2.64 17.12 22.72
C MET A 44 -2.25 15.94 23.63
N SER A 45 -2.26 14.72 23.10
CA SER A 45 -1.94 13.48 23.82
C SER A 45 -0.95 12.66 23.01
N ALA A 46 -0.11 11.91 23.72
CA ALA A 46 0.79 10.91 23.13
C ALA A 46 0.03 9.72 22.53
N GLY A 47 -1.16 9.40 23.06
CA GLY A 47 -2.03 8.37 22.51
C GLY A 47 -2.84 8.93 21.35
N ILE A 48 -2.59 8.41 20.16
CA ILE A 48 -3.25 8.84 18.92
C ILE A 48 -3.98 7.68 18.30
N HIS A 49 -5.16 7.95 17.76
CA HIS A 49 -5.90 6.99 16.96
C HIS A 49 -5.47 7.15 15.50
N ILE A 50 -5.05 6.06 14.85
CA ILE A 50 -4.88 6.02 13.40
C ILE A 50 -6.07 5.30 12.78
N ALA A 51 -6.64 5.91 11.75
CA ALA A 51 -7.72 5.32 10.97
C ALA A 51 -7.50 5.62 9.48
N GLY A 52 -7.74 4.62 8.64
CA GLY A 52 -7.59 4.77 7.21
C GLY A 52 -8.24 3.63 6.43
N LYS A 53 -8.05 3.69 5.12
CA LYS A 53 -8.56 2.70 4.19
C LYS A 53 -7.49 2.24 3.22
N THR A 54 -7.43 0.94 3.00
CA THR A 54 -6.62 0.29 1.98
C THR A 54 -7.47 -0.74 1.23
N ASP A 55 -6.84 -1.63 0.46
CA ASP A 55 -7.51 -2.77 -0.14
C ASP A 55 -7.77 -3.85 0.93
N SER A 56 -8.87 -4.59 0.78
CA SER A 56 -9.34 -5.54 1.78
C SER A 56 -8.31 -6.62 2.15
N ASN A 57 -8.27 -7.00 3.43
CA ASN A 57 -7.39 -8.03 3.98
C ASN A 57 -5.88 -7.81 3.73
N LEU A 58 -5.43 -6.55 3.69
CA LEU A 58 -4.01 -6.20 3.63
C LEU A 58 -3.45 -5.80 5.00
N ALA A 59 -2.17 -6.11 5.18
CA ALA A 59 -1.40 -5.63 6.32
C ALA A 59 -0.89 -4.21 6.06
N VAL A 60 -1.16 -3.30 6.99
CA VAL A 60 -0.71 -1.91 6.96
C VAL A 60 0.32 -1.69 8.04
N TRP A 61 1.52 -1.30 7.66
CA TRP A 61 2.60 -0.96 8.58
C TRP A 61 2.54 0.53 8.89
N VAL A 62 2.42 0.88 10.16
CA VAL A 62 2.33 2.25 10.65
C VAL A 62 3.33 2.43 11.80
N ALA A 63 4.29 3.32 11.63
CA ALA A 63 5.28 3.66 12.68
C ALA A 63 5.94 2.43 13.34
N GLY A 64 6.18 1.37 12.57
CA GLY A 64 6.79 0.12 13.04
C GLY A 64 5.82 -0.91 13.64
N LYS A 65 4.52 -0.60 13.77
CA LYS A 65 3.47 -1.55 14.11
C LYS A 65 2.72 -2.00 12.86
N THR A 66 2.13 -3.19 12.90
CA THR A 66 1.30 -3.72 11.81
C THR A 66 -0.16 -3.75 12.25
N PHE A 67 -1.04 -3.21 11.39
CA PHE A 67 -2.49 -3.25 11.51
C PHE A 67 -3.05 -4.11 10.38
N GLN A 68 -4.09 -4.89 10.66
CA GLN A 68 -4.79 -5.67 9.64
C GLN A 68 -6.04 -4.89 9.22
N SER A 69 -6.22 -4.72 7.91
CA SER A 69 -7.47 -4.14 7.39
C SER A 69 -8.58 -5.19 7.36
N ASP A 70 -9.82 -4.77 7.59
CA ASP A 70 -11.00 -5.62 7.51
C ASP A 70 -11.42 -5.96 6.06
N GLU A 71 -12.57 -6.64 5.91
CA GLU A 71 -13.16 -6.98 4.60
C GLU A 71 -13.52 -5.76 3.75
N LYS A 72 -13.72 -4.59 4.38
CA LYS A 72 -13.98 -3.30 3.72
C LYS A 72 -12.69 -2.52 3.45
N GLY A 73 -11.54 -3.05 3.84
CA GLY A 73 -10.23 -2.41 3.74
C GLY A 73 -9.99 -1.33 4.79
N ILE A 74 -10.83 -1.23 5.82
CA ILE A 74 -10.66 -0.28 6.91
C ILE A 74 -9.63 -0.83 7.89
N PHE A 75 -8.65 0.00 8.24
CA PHE A 75 -7.70 -0.30 9.32
C PHE A 75 -7.76 0.82 10.34
N GLU A 76 -7.76 0.44 11.60
CA GLU A 76 -7.77 1.38 12.73
C GLU A 76 -6.99 0.83 13.91
N GLY A 77 -6.54 1.73 14.78
CA GLY A 77 -6.01 1.36 16.08
C GLY A 77 -5.14 2.44 16.69
N ASP A 78 -4.62 2.16 17.87
CA ASP A 78 -3.96 3.17 18.69
C ASP A 78 -2.43 3.06 18.67
N LEU A 79 -1.80 4.22 18.57
CA LEU A 79 -0.36 4.38 18.56
C LEU A 79 0.03 5.35 19.67
N ILE A 80 1.18 5.07 20.27
CA ILE A 80 1.79 5.97 21.24
C ILE A 80 2.96 6.63 20.53
N LEU A 81 2.88 7.95 20.41
CA LEU A 81 3.94 8.79 19.86
C LEU A 81 4.70 9.48 20.99
N ILE A 82 5.93 9.85 20.68
CA ILE A 82 6.78 10.60 21.62
C ILE A 82 6.39 12.08 21.51
N PRO A 83 6.35 12.85 22.61
CA PRO A 83 6.15 14.30 22.53
C PRO A 83 7.16 14.97 21.59
N GLY A 84 6.69 15.92 20.78
CA GLY A 84 7.47 16.64 19.77
C GLY A 84 7.07 16.34 18.32
N TYR A 85 7.99 16.58 17.40
CA TYR A 85 7.78 16.38 15.97
C TYR A 85 7.95 14.91 15.58
N ASN A 86 6.90 14.29 15.04
CA ASN A 86 6.89 12.89 14.66
C ASN A 86 6.62 12.73 13.15
N LEU A 87 7.34 11.79 12.53
CA LEU A 87 7.11 11.34 11.17
C LEU A 87 6.50 9.94 11.19
N ILE A 88 5.21 9.84 10.90
CA ILE A 88 4.49 8.56 10.84
C ILE A 88 4.61 8.03 9.42
N GLY A 89 5.45 7.02 9.22
CA GLY A 89 5.47 6.25 7.98
C GLY A 89 4.32 5.24 7.97
N VAL A 90 3.47 5.32 6.95
CA VAL A 90 2.42 4.35 6.66
C VAL A 90 2.77 3.65 5.35
N SER A 91 2.91 2.34 5.36
CA SER A 91 3.13 1.53 4.17
C SER A 91 2.16 0.37 4.12
N VAL A 92 1.72 0.02 2.93
CA VAL A 92 0.91 -1.19 2.67
C VAL A 92 1.52 -1.91 1.50
N LYS A 93 1.52 -3.24 1.58
CA LYS A 93 2.10 -4.14 0.59
C LYS A 93 1.11 -5.26 0.29
N ASP A 94 0.87 -5.48 -1.00
CA ASP A 94 0.03 -6.57 -1.47
C ASP A 94 0.87 -7.84 -1.73
N ARG A 95 0.19 -8.98 -1.83
CA ARG A 95 0.74 -10.31 -2.13
C ARG A 95 1.52 -10.36 -3.44
N PHE A 96 1.18 -9.49 -4.39
CA PHE A 96 1.84 -9.40 -5.70
C PHE A 96 3.07 -8.49 -5.70
N GLY A 97 3.45 -7.94 -4.55
CA GLY A 97 4.66 -7.13 -4.38
C GLY A 97 4.46 -5.62 -4.59
N GLY A 98 3.27 -5.17 -5.02
CA GLY A 98 2.93 -3.76 -5.07
C GLY A 98 2.97 -3.13 -3.67
N GLU A 99 3.58 -1.95 -3.56
CA GLU A 99 3.76 -1.24 -2.29
C GLU A 99 3.35 0.23 -2.45
N THR A 100 2.57 0.73 -1.48
CA THR A 100 2.26 2.15 -1.36
C THR A 100 2.74 2.66 -0.02
N ARG A 101 3.54 3.72 -0.04
CA ARG A 101 4.05 4.38 1.17
C ARG A 101 3.63 5.84 1.22
N LYS A 102 3.15 6.27 2.39
CA LYS A 102 2.83 7.65 2.75
C LYS A 102 3.55 8.02 4.04
N VAL A 103 3.87 9.30 4.19
CA VAL A 103 4.48 9.84 5.40
C VAL A 103 3.61 10.98 5.87
N LEU A 104 3.17 10.92 7.13
CA LEU A 104 2.44 11.99 7.80
C LEU A 104 3.36 12.69 8.78
N LYS A 105 3.21 14.01 8.88
CA LYS A 105 3.92 14.85 9.83
C LYS A 105 2.92 15.22 10.92
N VAL A 106 3.21 14.89 12.17
CA VAL A 106 2.35 15.29 13.30
C VAL A 106 3.20 15.88 14.41
N ILE A 107 2.59 16.78 15.19
CA ILE A 107 3.24 17.41 16.33
C ILE A 107 2.45 17.03 17.58
N VAL A 108 3.10 16.34 18.51
CA VAL A 108 2.54 16.01 19.81
C VAL A 108 3.04 17.07 20.80
N LYS A 109 2.12 17.73 21.51
CA LYS A 109 2.46 18.71 22.55
C LYS A 109 2.77 18.05 23.90
#